data_AF-A0A1S2PH29-F1
#
_entry.id   AF-A0A1S2PH29-F1
#
_cell.length_a   1.000
_cell.length_b   1.000
_cell.length_c   1.000
_cell.angle_alpha   90.00
_cell.angle_beta   90.00
_cell.angle_gamma   90.00
#
_symmetry.space_group_name_H-M   'P 1'
#
loop_
_entity.id
_entity.type
_entity.pdbx_description
1 polymer ?
#
loop_
_entity_poly.entity_id
_entity_poly.type
_entity_poly.pdbx_seq_one_letter_code
_entity_poly.pdbx_strand_id
1 'polypeptide(L)'
;MPRTWRSSNLGGLALTLLTTSTLIVAGSGFTGASATVGAPQTSISDSGADPTSQPSAPLPTKGSDWKSVADALGRTGSLMGGTVYHVALPRTDLKVTSKGVQIKGGLLLGGYVNFAKYRDDAMMMGDLVVTEDELQKVTDALQKAGIEQTALHKHLLQQSPAIWWTHIHGMGDPVTLARGLKEALAATSIPAASPSKPTQPRIDLDTAAIDNAMGRKGTADGGIYKFSIPRRDTVTDGRHVLPPALGIATAVNFQPLGDRKAAINGDFVMTADEVNKVIRALRRGGIDIVELHNHMLNDQPRLFYLHFWATGDGTRLAKAIRPALDATNLSEPTT
;
A
#
# COMPACT_ATOMS: atom_id res chain seq x y z
N MET A 1 23.19 -45.96 -16.91
CA MET A 1 24.46 -46.50 -16.36
C MET A 1 25.34 -46.96 -17.51
N PRO A 2 26.69 -46.85 -17.49
CA PRO A 2 27.54 -46.15 -16.50
C PRO A 2 28.69 -45.28 -17.10
N ARG A 3 29.14 -44.29 -16.28
CA ARG A 3 30.54 -43.90 -15.91
C ARG A 3 31.58 -43.66 -17.03
N THR A 4 32.42 -42.63 -17.04
CA THR A 4 33.15 -41.92 -15.97
C THR A 4 33.65 -40.56 -16.48
N TRP A 5 33.62 -39.52 -15.65
CA TRP A 5 34.50 -38.35 -15.80
C TRP A 5 35.84 -38.62 -15.11
N ARG A 6 36.96 -38.36 -15.82
CA ARG A 6 38.32 -38.29 -15.26
C ARG A 6 38.86 -36.87 -15.43
N SER A 7 39.47 -36.41 -14.35
CA SER A 7 40.19 -35.17 -14.11
C SER A 7 41.50 -35.06 -14.89
N SER A 8 41.92 -33.82 -15.19
CA SER A 8 43.34 -33.46 -15.28
C SER A 8 43.58 -32.04 -14.78
N ASN A 9 44.34 -31.96 -13.69
CA ASN A 9 44.96 -30.78 -13.09
C ASN A 9 46.16 -30.31 -13.92
N LEU A 10 46.31 -28.99 -14.04
CA LEU A 10 47.55 -28.20 -14.11
C LEU A 10 47.16 -26.86 -13.44
N GLY A 11 47.71 -26.37 -12.34
CA GLY A 11 49.09 -26.41 -11.86
C GLY A 11 49.67 -25.00 -12.00
N GLY A 12 49.61 -24.18 -10.95
CA GLY A 12 50.18 -22.82 -10.95
C GLY A 12 50.11 -22.14 -9.57
N LEU A 13 51.25 -22.13 -8.87
CA LEU A 13 51.65 -21.36 -7.67
C LEU A 13 51.36 -19.84 -7.82
N ALA A 14 51.33 -18.93 -6.85
CA ALA A 14 51.58 -18.74 -5.41
C ALA A 14 50.84 -17.40 -5.08
N LEU A 15 50.55 -16.93 -3.86
CA LEU A 15 51.43 -16.60 -2.75
C LEU A 15 50.53 -16.14 -1.60
N THR A 16 50.70 -16.73 -0.43
CA THR A 16 49.97 -16.39 0.79
C THR A 16 50.68 -15.25 1.52
N LEU A 17 49.99 -14.13 1.80
CA LEU A 17 50.41 -13.16 2.81
C LEU A 17 49.48 -13.30 4.03
N LEU A 18 50.00 -13.92 5.09
CA LEU A 18 49.47 -13.78 6.44
C LEU A 18 50.02 -12.48 7.03
N THR A 19 49.14 -11.57 7.43
CA THR A 19 49.47 -10.50 8.37
C THR A 19 48.90 -10.87 9.75
N THR A 20 49.80 -11.27 10.64
CA THR A 20 49.55 -11.40 12.09
C THR A 20 49.51 -10.01 12.71
N SER A 21 48.39 -9.63 13.33
CA SER A 21 48.30 -8.46 14.20
C SER A 21 48.30 -8.92 15.66
N THR A 22 49.41 -8.65 16.32
CA THR A 22 49.67 -8.91 17.74
C THR A 22 48.88 -7.92 18.60
N LEU A 23 48.12 -8.42 19.56
CA LEU A 23 47.46 -7.64 20.62
C LEU A 23 48.52 -7.21 21.64
N ILE A 24 48.69 -5.90 21.87
CA ILE A 24 49.42 -5.36 23.02
C ILE A 24 48.41 -4.63 23.90
N VAL A 25 48.14 -5.19 25.08
CA VAL A 25 47.42 -4.53 26.17
C VAL A 25 48.44 -3.78 27.00
N ALA A 26 48.35 -2.45 27.01
CA ALA A 26 49.02 -1.60 27.98
C ALA A 26 47.95 -0.85 28.79
N GLY A 27 47.76 -1.27 30.03
CA GLY A 27 46.96 -0.54 31.01
C GLY A 27 47.77 0.62 31.57
N SER A 28 47.12 1.78 31.72
CA SER A 28 47.53 2.84 32.63
C SER A 28 46.27 3.64 32.98
N GLY A 29 45.91 3.61 34.26
CA GLY A 29 44.71 4.26 34.77
C GLY A 29 44.82 5.78 34.74
N PHE A 30 43.68 6.43 34.59
CA PHE A 30 43.44 7.78 35.08
C PHE A 30 42.06 7.83 35.73
N THR A 31 42.08 8.22 36.99
CA THR A 31 40.94 8.52 37.85
C THR A 31 40.36 9.90 37.52
N GLY A 32 39.03 10.01 37.57
CA GLY A 32 38.34 11.22 38.02
C GLY A 32 37.80 12.15 36.94
N ALA A 33 36.50 12.05 36.68
CA ALA A 33 35.50 13.13 36.87
C ALA A 33 34.21 12.76 36.13
N SER A 34 33.20 12.28 36.86
CA SER A 34 31.83 12.18 36.34
C SER A 34 31.24 13.57 36.17
N ALA A 35 31.23 14.07 34.93
CA ALA A 35 30.33 15.14 34.53
C ALA A 35 29.06 14.49 33.94
N THR A 36 27.99 14.46 34.73
CA THR A 36 26.66 14.10 34.25
C THR A 36 26.16 15.19 33.32
N VAL A 37 26.32 14.99 32.02
CA VAL A 37 25.58 15.76 31.01
C VAL A 37 24.17 15.20 30.98
N GLY A 38 23.25 15.87 31.67
CA GLY A 38 21.82 15.60 31.58
C GLY A 38 21.34 15.88 30.16
N ALA A 39 21.19 14.84 29.35
CA ALA A 39 20.35 14.90 28.17
C ALA A 39 18.90 15.12 28.66
N PRO A 40 18.13 16.05 28.06
CA PRO A 40 16.73 16.16 28.39
C PRO A 40 16.05 14.87 27.91
N GLN A 41 15.68 14.00 28.85
CA GLN A 41 14.63 13.02 28.62
C GLN A 41 13.37 13.82 28.32
N THR A 42 13.09 14.04 27.03
CA THR A 42 11.72 14.27 26.60
C THR A 42 10.96 13.00 26.94
N SER A 43 10.37 12.98 28.13
CA SER A 43 9.31 12.05 28.47
C SER A 43 8.31 12.13 27.33
N ILE A 44 8.21 11.06 26.55
CA ILE A 44 7.01 10.77 25.80
C ILE A 44 5.94 10.73 26.88
N SER A 45 5.18 11.81 26.99
CA SER A 45 3.92 11.80 27.70
C SER A 45 3.07 10.79 26.96
N ASP A 46 3.12 9.55 27.43
CA ASP A 46 2.08 8.57 27.26
C ASP A 46 0.82 9.26 27.79
N SER A 47 0.13 9.95 26.89
CA SER A 47 -1.22 10.43 27.15
C SER A 47 -2.06 9.17 27.23
N GLY A 48 -2.06 8.57 28.42
CA GLY A 48 -2.84 7.40 28.76
C GLY A 48 -4.26 7.65 28.32
N ALA A 49 -4.61 7.09 27.16
CA ALA A 49 -5.96 7.09 26.67
C ALA A 49 -6.75 6.26 27.68
N ASP A 50 -7.72 6.89 28.32
CA ASP A 50 -8.70 6.20 29.14
C ASP A 50 -9.32 5.07 28.28
N PRO A 51 -9.10 3.79 28.62
CA PRO A 51 -9.60 2.65 27.85
C PRO A 51 -11.14 2.58 27.82
N THR A 52 -11.82 3.48 28.54
CA THR A 52 -13.28 3.62 28.53
C THR A 52 -13.81 4.67 27.53
N SER A 53 -12.94 5.47 26.91
CA SER A 53 -13.36 6.44 25.89
C SER A 53 -13.68 5.75 24.55
N GLN A 54 -14.93 5.89 24.10
CA GLN A 54 -15.37 5.35 22.82
C GLN A 54 -14.53 5.88 21.65
N PRO A 55 -14.12 5.04 20.68
CA PRO A 55 -13.40 5.49 19.50
C PRO A 55 -14.13 6.64 18.78
N SER A 56 -13.38 7.65 18.35
CA SER A 56 -13.88 8.81 17.62
C SER A 56 -14.23 8.40 16.19
N ALA A 57 -15.52 8.49 15.85
CA ALA A 57 -16.00 8.30 14.49
C ALA A 57 -15.71 9.54 13.60
N PRO A 58 -15.52 9.36 12.29
CA PRO A 58 -15.38 10.47 11.36
C PRO A 58 -16.68 11.28 11.29
N LEU A 59 -16.53 12.59 11.13
CA LEU A 59 -17.62 13.53 10.97
C LEU A 59 -18.15 13.51 9.53
N PRO A 60 -19.48 13.55 9.35
CA PRO A 60 -20.06 13.85 8.05
C PRO A 60 -19.58 15.21 7.53
N THR A 61 -19.27 15.27 6.25
CA THR A 61 -18.85 16.48 5.53
C THR A 61 -19.63 16.62 4.23
N LYS A 62 -19.48 17.77 3.58
CA LYS A 62 -19.96 18.08 2.23
C LYS A 62 -18.76 18.38 1.34
N GLY A 63 -18.93 18.25 0.02
CA GLY A 63 -17.84 18.57 -0.92
C GLY A 63 -17.29 20.00 -0.77
N SER A 64 -18.12 20.96 -0.37
CA SER A 64 -17.72 22.35 -0.09
C SER A 64 -16.72 22.47 1.07
N ASP A 65 -16.75 21.55 2.03
CA ASP A 65 -15.90 21.61 3.22
C ASP A 65 -14.43 21.34 2.89
N TRP A 66 -14.17 20.73 1.73
CA TRP A 66 -12.86 20.33 1.25
C TRP A 66 -12.27 21.29 0.22
N LYS A 67 -12.92 22.44 -0.04
CA LYS A 67 -12.44 23.40 -1.04
C LYS A 67 -11.04 23.93 -0.71
N SER A 68 -10.79 24.30 0.54
CA SER A 68 -9.49 24.81 0.98
C SER A 68 -8.38 23.76 0.84
N VAL A 69 -8.69 22.50 1.10
CA VAL A 69 -7.80 21.35 0.89
C VAL A 69 -7.49 21.18 -0.59
N ALA A 70 -8.51 21.22 -1.46
CA ALA A 70 -8.34 21.12 -2.90
C ALA A 70 -7.48 22.26 -3.46
N ASP A 71 -7.74 23.49 -3.04
CA ASP A 71 -6.97 24.68 -3.44
C ASP A 71 -5.50 24.57 -2.96
N ALA A 72 -5.28 24.13 -1.72
CA ALA A 72 -3.95 23.98 -1.15
C ALA A 72 -3.14 22.87 -1.83
N LEU A 73 -3.77 21.72 -2.11
CA LEU A 73 -3.15 20.62 -2.84
C LEU A 73 -2.96 20.94 -4.33
N GLY A 74 -3.75 21.87 -4.87
CA GLY A 74 -3.81 22.16 -6.30
C GLY A 74 -4.50 21.06 -7.12
N ARG A 75 -5.33 20.24 -6.48
CA ARG A 75 -6.02 19.08 -7.08
C ARG A 75 -7.38 18.92 -6.45
N THR A 76 -8.40 18.66 -7.27
CA THR A 76 -9.75 18.35 -6.79
C THR A 76 -9.93 16.85 -6.58
N GLY A 77 -10.86 16.53 -5.69
CA GLY A 77 -11.28 15.18 -5.34
C GLY A 77 -12.79 15.05 -5.27
N SER A 78 -13.25 13.87 -4.86
CA SER A 78 -14.67 13.53 -4.68
C SER A 78 -14.94 13.05 -3.25
N LEU A 79 -16.14 13.36 -2.74
CA LEU A 79 -16.57 12.89 -1.43
C LEU A 79 -17.18 11.48 -1.55
N MET A 80 -16.62 10.53 -0.82
CA MET A 80 -17.09 9.15 -0.73
C MET A 80 -17.80 8.92 0.60
N GLY A 81 -19.02 8.37 0.54
CA GLY A 81 -19.78 7.99 1.73
C GLY A 81 -20.05 9.14 2.72
N GLY A 82 -19.99 10.39 2.26
CA GLY A 82 -20.21 11.58 3.08
C GLY A 82 -19.11 11.89 4.10
N THR A 83 -18.04 11.10 4.17
CA THR A 83 -17.04 11.19 5.27
C THR A 83 -15.59 11.23 4.78
N VAL A 84 -15.30 10.70 3.59
CA VAL A 84 -13.93 10.61 3.06
C VAL A 84 -13.79 11.42 1.78
N TYR A 85 -12.92 12.42 1.78
CA TYR A 85 -12.57 13.18 0.58
C TYR A 85 -11.38 12.53 -0.13
N HIS A 86 -11.64 11.98 -1.31
CA HIS A 86 -10.69 11.21 -2.10
C HIS A 86 -10.11 12.03 -3.25
N VAL A 87 -8.78 12.09 -3.34
CA VAL A 87 -8.05 12.70 -4.45
C VAL A 87 -7.22 11.63 -5.14
N ALA A 88 -7.52 11.37 -6.42
CA ALA A 88 -6.76 10.42 -7.23
C ALA A 88 -5.44 11.04 -7.72
N LEU A 89 -4.37 10.23 -7.70
CA LEU A 89 -3.02 10.58 -8.14
C LEU A 89 -2.55 9.61 -9.23
N PRO A 90 -3.13 9.67 -10.44
CA PRO A 90 -2.84 8.70 -11.48
C PRO A 90 -1.43 8.90 -12.07
N ARG A 91 -0.74 7.81 -12.39
CA ARG A 91 0.56 7.80 -13.10
C ARG A 91 0.39 7.69 -14.61
N THR A 92 -0.38 8.60 -15.21
CA THR A 92 -0.59 8.60 -16.68
C THR A 92 0.66 8.94 -17.49
N ASP A 93 1.70 9.44 -16.82
CA ASP A 93 3.05 9.64 -17.37
C ASP A 93 3.80 8.32 -17.59
N LEU A 94 3.47 7.27 -16.82
CA LEU A 94 4.17 5.99 -16.88
C LEU A 94 3.50 4.98 -17.80
N LYS A 95 4.33 4.21 -18.50
CA LYS A 95 3.93 3.00 -19.23
C LYS A 95 4.51 1.77 -18.53
N VAL A 96 3.88 1.38 -17.43
CA VAL A 96 4.36 0.24 -16.63
C VAL A 96 3.95 -1.10 -17.25
N THR A 97 4.89 -2.01 -17.34
CA THR A 97 4.69 -3.40 -17.70
C THR A 97 5.03 -4.31 -16.52
N SER A 98 4.37 -5.45 -16.40
CA SER A 98 4.67 -6.50 -15.40
C SER A 98 4.38 -7.85 -16.02
N LYS A 99 5.37 -8.76 -15.99
CA LYS A 99 5.29 -10.09 -16.63
C LYS A 99 4.72 -10.05 -18.07
N GLY A 100 5.12 -9.07 -18.87
CA GLY A 100 4.68 -8.90 -20.26
C GLY A 100 3.30 -8.26 -20.45
N VAL A 101 2.60 -7.89 -19.38
CA VAL A 101 1.31 -7.19 -19.41
C VAL A 101 1.53 -5.68 -19.22
N GLN A 102 1.04 -4.86 -20.14
CA GLN A 102 0.92 -3.41 -19.94
C GLN A 102 -0.16 -3.14 -18.88
N ILE A 103 0.20 -2.45 -17.81
CA ILE A 103 -0.67 -2.20 -16.67
C ILE A 103 -1.48 -0.92 -16.90
N LYS A 104 -2.81 -1.02 -16.77
CA LYS A 104 -3.72 0.12 -16.79
C LYS A 104 -3.80 0.74 -15.40
N GLY A 105 -4.05 2.06 -15.33
CA GLY A 105 -4.16 2.79 -14.07
C GLY A 105 -5.06 2.13 -13.01
N GLY A 106 -6.21 1.62 -13.41
CA GLY A 106 -7.14 0.98 -12.47
C GLY A 106 -6.77 -0.44 -12.01
N LEU A 107 -5.68 -1.04 -12.51
CA LEU A 107 -5.10 -2.30 -11.98
C LEU A 107 -4.02 -1.96 -10.94
N LEU A 108 -4.35 -1.01 -10.05
CA LEU A 108 -3.49 -0.46 -9.00
C LEU A 108 -2.23 0.28 -9.48
N LEU A 109 -2.25 0.88 -10.69
CA LEU A 109 -1.22 1.80 -11.19
C LEU A 109 -1.66 3.27 -11.03
N GLY A 110 -2.07 3.63 -9.83
CA GLY A 110 -2.45 4.99 -9.48
C GLY A 110 -2.44 5.13 -7.98
N GLY A 111 -1.89 6.26 -7.53
CA GLY A 111 -1.91 6.59 -6.12
C GLY A 111 -3.21 7.29 -5.75
N TYR A 112 -3.36 7.53 -4.45
CA TYR A 112 -4.42 8.37 -3.93
C TYR A 112 -4.01 9.00 -2.62
N VAL A 113 -4.75 10.04 -2.24
CA VAL A 113 -4.83 10.51 -0.86
C VAL A 113 -6.29 10.66 -0.48
N ASN A 114 -6.59 10.32 0.76
CA ASN A 114 -7.89 10.44 1.37
C ASN A 114 -7.80 11.29 2.62
N PHE A 115 -8.81 12.13 2.84
CA PHE A 115 -8.97 12.89 4.07
C PHE A 115 -10.27 12.51 4.76
N ALA A 116 -10.23 12.34 6.08
CA ALA A 116 -11.40 12.19 6.92
C ALA A 116 -11.33 13.20 8.08
N LYS A 117 -12.44 13.85 8.39
CA LYS A 117 -12.51 14.83 9.47
C LYS A 117 -12.97 14.16 10.77
N TYR A 118 -12.34 14.46 11.89
CA TYR A 118 -12.75 14.07 13.24
C TYR A 118 -13.01 15.31 14.09
N ARG A 119 -13.37 15.11 15.36
CA ARG A 119 -13.68 16.22 16.28
C ARG A 119 -12.44 17.02 16.68
N ASP A 120 -11.31 16.34 16.79
CA ASP A 120 -10.02 16.91 17.17
C ASP A 120 -9.27 17.45 15.96
N ASP A 121 -9.13 16.65 14.89
CA ASP A 121 -8.35 17.04 13.70
C ASP A 121 -8.84 16.33 12.43
N ALA A 122 -8.13 16.48 11.32
CA ALA A 122 -8.33 15.66 10.12
C ALA A 122 -7.20 14.65 9.96
N MET A 123 -7.58 13.43 9.57
CA MET A 123 -6.65 12.38 9.19
C MET A 123 -6.47 12.41 7.67
N MET A 124 -5.22 12.33 7.23
CA MET A 124 -4.82 12.11 5.86
C MET A 124 -4.15 10.73 5.76
N MET A 125 -4.66 9.89 4.87
CA MET A 125 -4.03 8.61 4.53
C MET A 125 -3.90 8.49 3.02
N GLY A 126 -2.86 7.84 2.54
CA GLY A 126 -2.66 7.70 1.11
C GLY A 126 -1.75 6.56 0.73
N ASP A 127 -1.64 6.37 -0.57
CA ASP A 127 -0.73 5.45 -1.22
C ASP A 127 -0.18 6.16 -2.45
N LEU A 128 1.11 6.52 -2.43
CA LEU A 128 1.76 7.23 -3.52
C LEU A 128 2.55 6.25 -4.39
N VAL A 129 2.42 6.40 -5.71
CA VAL A 129 3.22 5.64 -6.67
C VAL A 129 4.38 6.49 -7.15
N VAL A 130 5.59 6.07 -6.83
CA VAL A 130 6.83 6.78 -7.13
C VAL A 130 7.76 5.90 -7.97
N THR A 131 8.53 6.50 -8.87
CA THR A 131 9.65 5.77 -9.48
C THR A 131 10.77 5.59 -8.45
N GLU A 132 11.67 4.66 -8.72
CA GLU A 132 12.86 4.48 -7.88
C GLU A 132 13.70 5.76 -7.75
N ASP A 133 13.79 6.57 -8.82
CA ASP A 133 14.50 7.87 -8.83
C ASP A 133 13.76 8.97 -8.04
N GLU A 134 12.44 8.88 -7.95
CA GLU A 134 11.59 9.84 -7.22
C GLU A 134 11.57 9.53 -5.71
N LEU A 135 11.67 8.24 -5.34
CA LEU A 135 11.38 7.73 -4.01
C LEU A 135 12.08 8.51 -2.88
N GLN A 136 13.41 8.67 -2.95
CA GLN A 136 14.16 9.29 -1.85
C GLN A 136 13.78 10.76 -1.65
N LYS A 137 13.54 11.49 -2.74
CA LYS A 137 13.13 12.91 -2.68
C LYS A 137 11.72 13.07 -2.12
N VAL A 138 10.82 12.14 -2.47
CA VAL A 138 9.47 12.09 -1.92
C VAL A 138 9.53 11.78 -0.42
N THR A 139 10.33 10.80 -0.01
CA THR A 139 10.59 10.50 1.40
C THR A 139 11.05 11.73 2.17
N ASP A 140 12.10 12.42 1.70
CA ASP A 140 12.61 13.63 2.35
C ASP A 140 11.54 14.72 2.48
N ALA A 141 10.74 14.93 1.42
CA ALA A 141 9.69 15.93 1.41
C ALA A 141 8.52 15.58 2.37
N LEU A 142 8.12 14.32 2.43
CA LEU A 142 7.10 13.84 3.38
C LEU A 142 7.57 14.03 4.83
N GLN A 143 8.79 13.58 5.15
CA GLN A 143 9.36 13.70 6.50
C GLN A 143 9.53 15.17 6.92
N LYS A 144 10.01 16.02 6.01
CA LYS A 144 10.11 17.47 6.26
C LYS A 144 8.76 18.12 6.56
N ALA A 145 7.69 17.61 5.96
CA ALA A 145 6.33 18.09 6.18
C ALA A 145 5.64 17.47 7.42
N GLY A 146 6.31 16.56 8.14
CA GLY A 146 5.71 15.82 9.25
C GLY A 146 4.64 14.82 8.80
N ILE A 147 4.68 14.39 7.54
CA ILE A 147 3.80 13.34 7.01
C ILE A 147 4.55 12.01 7.14
N GLU A 148 3.98 11.09 7.90
CA GLU A 148 4.60 9.81 8.19
C GLU A 148 4.52 8.89 6.97
N GLN A 149 5.59 8.16 6.69
CA GLN A 149 5.55 7.02 5.79
C GLN A 149 5.32 5.76 6.61
N THR A 150 4.22 5.07 6.34
CA THR A 150 3.81 3.90 7.12
C THR A 150 4.18 2.59 6.43
N ALA A 151 4.47 2.63 5.13
CA ALA A 151 5.04 1.52 4.37
C ALA A 151 5.73 1.97 3.08
N LEU A 152 6.58 1.08 2.57
CA LEU A 152 7.16 1.10 1.24
C LEU A 152 7.10 -0.33 0.68
N HIS A 153 6.40 -0.51 -0.45
CA HIS A 153 6.04 -1.83 -0.96
C HIS A 153 5.81 -1.83 -2.48
N LYS A 154 5.37 -2.98 -3.01
CA LYS A 154 5.16 -3.28 -4.42
C LYS A 154 3.78 -3.88 -4.64
N HIS A 155 3.09 -3.37 -5.66
CA HIS A 155 1.87 -4.01 -6.17
C HIS A 155 2.15 -4.98 -7.30
N LEU A 156 3.33 -4.93 -7.95
CA LEU A 156 3.63 -5.69 -9.17
C LEU A 156 4.94 -6.49 -9.07
N LEU A 157 4.94 -7.69 -9.67
CA LEU A 157 6.14 -8.49 -9.89
C LEU A 157 6.86 -8.05 -11.17
N GLN A 158 8.20 -8.05 -11.17
CA GLN A 158 9.01 -7.85 -12.39
C GLN A 158 8.55 -6.63 -13.21
N GLN A 159 8.23 -5.54 -12.52
CA GLN A 159 7.71 -4.35 -13.18
C GLN A 159 8.84 -3.58 -13.91
N SER A 160 8.45 -2.83 -14.94
CA SER A 160 9.31 -1.87 -15.64
C SER A 160 8.49 -0.70 -16.18
N PRO A 161 8.92 0.57 -15.99
CA PRO A 161 10.09 1.00 -15.22
C PRO A 161 9.92 0.77 -13.73
N ALA A 162 11.04 0.72 -12.99
CA ALA A 162 11.09 0.49 -11.54
C ALA A 162 10.22 1.50 -10.76
N ILE A 163 9.16 1.00 -10.13
CA ILE A 163 8.25 1.76 -9.27
C ILE A 163 8.03 1.11 -7.90
N TRP A 164 7.69 1.98 -6.95
CA TRP A 164 7.37 1.67 -5.57
C TRP A 164 6.06 2.35 -5.17
N TRP A 165 5.37 1.75 -4.22
CA TRP A 165 4.21 2.30 -3.54
C TRP A 165 4.61 2.68 -2.13
N THR A 166 4.16 3.82 -1.63
CA THR A 166 4.44 4.25 -0.27
C THR A 166 3.17 4.74 0.39
N HIS A 167 2.81 4.08 1.49
CA HIS A 167 1.70 4.52 2.31
C HIS A 167 2.12 5.69 3.18
N ILE A 168 1.21 6.66 3.29
CA ILE A 168 1.40 7.86 4.09
C ILE A 168 0.28 8.03 5.10
N HIS A 169 0.61 8.64 6.23
CA HIS A 169 -0.33 8.98 7.30
C HIS A 169 -0.01 10.37 7.87
N GLY A 170 -1.03 11.10 8.28
CA GLY A 170 -0.87 12.34 9.03
C GLY A 170 -2.18 12.72 9.73
N MET A 171 -2.06 13.30 10.92
CA MET A 171 -3.18 13.83 11.69
C MET A 171 -2.92 15.30 12.00
N GLY A 172 -3.89 16.17 11.73
CA GLY A 172 -3.76 17.61 12.00
C GLY A 172 -4.66 18.48 11.14
N ASP A 173 -4.28 19.76 10.98
CA ASP A 173 -4.96 20.70 10.10
C ASP A 173 -4.93 20.20 8.64
N PRO A 174 -6.10 19.97 7.99
CA PRO A 174 -6.15 19.36 6.67
C PRO A 174 -5.52 20.23 5.58
N VAL A 175 -5.51 21.55 5.73
CA VAL A 175 -4.90 22.46 4.75
C VAL A 175 -3.37 22.40 4.84
N THR A 176 -2.82 22.29 6.05
CA THR A 176 -1.39 22.10 6.29
C THR A 176 -0.91 20.77 5.75
N LEU A 177 -1.63 19.68 6.02
CA LEU A 177 -1.37 18.36 5.43
C LEU A 177 -1.39 18.41 3.89
N ALA A 178 -2.38 19.08 3.31
CA ALA A 178 -2.49 19.26 1.86
C ALA A 178 -1.30 20.02 1.24
N ARG A 179 -0.81 21.08 1.92
CA ARG A 179 0.39 21.81 1.48
C ARG A 179 1.63 20.94 1.56
N GLY A 180 1.81 20.20 2.67
CA GLY A 180 2.92 19.26 2.82
C GLY A 180 2.93 18.19 1.73
N LEU A 181 1.77 17.61 1.43
CA LEU A 181 1.63 16.64 0.35
C LEU A 181 1.91 17.27 -1.02
N LYS A 182 1.49 18.51 -1.28
CA LYS A 182 1.80 19.20 -2.54
C LYS A 182 3.30 19.34 -2.77
N GLU A 183 4.07 19.67 -1.73
CA GLU A 183 5.54 19.73 -1.81
C GLU A 183 6.15 18.34 -2.10
N ALA A 184 5.63 17.27 -1.47
CA ALA A 184 6.05 15.91 -1.79
C ALA A 184 5.72 15.51 -3.23
N LEU A 185 4.54 15.86 -3.74
CA LEU A 185 4.14 15.60 -5.12
C LEU A 185 4.99 16.40 -6.12
N ALA A 186 5.53 17.55 -5.75
CA ALA A 186 6.44 18.33 -6.60
C ALA A 186 7.79 17.60 -6.84
N ALA A 187 8.14 16.61 -6.02
CA ALA A 187 9.28 15.73 -6.23
C ALA A 187 8.99 14.55 -7.18
N THR A 188 7.78 14.49 -7.75
CA THR A 188 7.35 13.43 -8.69
C THR A 188 6.99 14.00 -10.06
N SER A 189 6.87 13.10 -11.03
CA SER A 189 6.34 13.40 -12.36
C SER A 189 4.81 13.21 -12.45
N ILE A 190 4.11 13.01 -11.32
CA ILE A 190 2.66 12.79 -11.28
C ILE A 190 1.96 13.99 -11.97
N PRO A 191 1.29 13.77 -13.13
CA PRO A 191 0.69 14.88 -13.87
C PRO A 191 -0.36 15.61 -13.06
N ALA A 192 -0.55 16.90 -13.33
CA ALA A 192 -1.63 17.68 -12.73
C ALA A 192 -3.00 17.03 -13.00
N ALA A 193 -3.93 17.21 -12.07
CA ALA A 193 -5.28 16.66 -12.21
C ALA A 193 -5.91 17.19 -13.51
N SER A 194 -6.29 16.26 -14.39
CA SER A 194 -7.02 16.57 -15.61
C SER A 194 -8.44 16.00 -15.51
N PRO A 195 -9.46 16.71 -16.00
CA PRO A 195 -10.82 16.18 -15.99
C PRO A 195 -10.87 14.83 -16.72
N SER A 196 -11.22 13.76 -16.01
CA SER A 196 -11.42 12.45 -16.62
C SER A 196 -12.68 12.47 -17.48
N LYS A 197 -12.58 12.08 -18.76
CA LYS A 197 -13.77 11.86 -19.59
C LYS A 197 -14.53 10.64 -19.05
N PRO A 198 -15.85 10.72 -18.81
CA PRO A 198 -16.63 9.66 -18.16
C PRO A 198 -16.90 8.43 -19.05
N THR A 199 -16.16 8.24 -20.14
CA THR A 199 -16.38 7.11 -21.04
C THR A 199 -15.88 5.83 -20.38
N GLN A 200 -16.79 4.93 -20.07
CA GLN A 200 -16.46 3.59 -19.57
C GLN A 200 -16.25 2.64 -20.77
N PRO A 201 -15.02 2.15 -21.00
CA PRO A 201 -14.78 1.13 -22.03
C PRO A 201 -15.52 -0.16 -21.70
N ARG A 202 -15.94 -0.89 -22.75
CA ARG A 202 -16.52 -2.22 -22.59
C ARG A 202 -15.53 -3.14 -21.86
N ILE A 203 -16.05 -3.89 -20.87
CA ILE A 203 -15.30 -4.96 -20.22
C ILE A 203 -15.42 -6.23 -21.07
N ASP A 204 -14.31 -6.70 -21.63
CA ASP A 204 -14.26 -7.94 -22.41
C ASP A 204 -14.06 -9.17 -21.51
N LEU A 205 -14.94 -9.32 -20.52
CA LEU A 205 -14.99 -10.44 -19.58
C LEU A 205 -16.46 -10.81 -19.33
N ASP A 206 -16.68 -12.05 -18.92
CA ASP A 206 -17.98 -12.50 -18.44
C ASP A 206 -18.17 -12.08 -16.98
N THR A 207 -18.56 -10.82 -16.80
CA THR A 207 -18.70 -10.19 -15.49
C THR A 207 -19.77 -10.86 -14.63
N ALA A 208 -20.83 -11.40 -15.23
CA ALA A 208 -21.84 -12.17 -14.52
C ALA A 208 -21.28 -13.51 -13.98
N ALA A 209 -20.48 -14.23 -14.77
CA ALA A 209 -19.83 -15.44 -14.29
C ALA A 209 -18.76 -15.14 -13.23
N ILE A 210 -18.05 -14.02 -13.35
CA ILE A 210 -17.12 -13.52 -12.32
C ILE A 210 -17.87 -13.21 -11.03
N ASP A 211 -18.98 -12.46 -11.09
CA ASP A 211 -19.81 -12.14 -9.92
C ASP A 211 -20.29 -13.39 -9.20
N ASN A 212 -20.81 -14.35 -9.96
CA ASN A 212 -21.27 -15.63 -9.41
C ASN A 212 -20.14 -16.41 -8.72
N ALA A 213 -18.93 -16.42 -9.31
CA ALA A 213 -17.77 -17.07 -8.71
C ALA A 213 -17.27 -16.35 -7.44
N MET A 214 -17.27 -15.02 -7.46
CA MET A 214 -16.90 -14.18 -6.32
C MET A 214 -17.98 -14.18 -5.23
N GLY A 215 -19.22 -14.52 -5.56
CA GLY A 215 -20.39 -14.43 -4.67
C GLY A 215 -20.80 -12.99 -4.36
N ARG A 216 -20.37 -12.03 -5.17
CA ARG A 216 -20.51 -10.58 -4.95
C ARG A 216 -20.64 -9.87 -6.30
N LYS A 217 -21.25 -8.69 -6.31
CA LYS A 217 -21.35 -7.84 -7.50
C LYS A 217 -20.10 -6.96 -7.63
N GLY A 218 -19.38 -7.07 -8.74
CA GLY A 218 -18.30 -6.16 -9.09
C GLY A 218 -18.78 -4.93 -9.87
N THR A 219 -17.91 -3.93 -9.98
CA THR A 219 -18.18 -2.67 -10.69
C THR A 219 -17.19 -2.48 -11.83
N ALA A 220 -17.68 -2.02 -12.99
CA ALA A 220 -16.82 -1.65 -14.11
C ALA A 220 -16.34 -0.20 -13.93
N ASP A 221 -15.03 0.00 -14.00
CA ASP A 221 -14.42 1.33 -13.92
C ASP A 221 -13.10 1.39 -14.70
N GLY A 222 -12.98 2.35 -15.62
CA GLY A 222 -11.77 2.60 -16.41
C GLY A 222 -11.40 1.43 -17.32
N GLY A 223 -12.38 0.62 -17.74
CA GLY A 223 -12.15 -0.56 -18.57
C GLY A 223 -11.55 -1.75 -17.81
N ILE A 224 -11.78 -1.79 -16.49
CA ILE A 224 -11.40 -2.86 -15.55
C ILE A 224 -12.64 -3.25 -14.74
N TYR A 225 -12.71 -4.50 -14.30
CA TYR A 225 -13.77 -4.98 -13.41
C TYR A 225 -13.24 -5.12 -11.99
N LYS A 226 -13.89 -4.50 -11.01
CA LYS A 226 -13.33 -4.28 -9.66
C LYS A 226 -14.27 -4.73 -8.55
N PHE A 227 -13.67 -5.20 -7.47
CA PHE A 227 -14.32 -5.48 -6.19
C PHE A 227 -13.58 -4.67 -5.12
N SER A 228 -14.32 -4.00 -4.25
CA SER A 228 -13.82 -3.40 -3.02
C SER A 228 -14.70 -3.92 -1.89
N ILE A 229 -14.12 -4.73 -1.02
CA ILE A 229 -14.85 -5.52 -0.04
C ILE A 229 -14.38 -5.13 1.36
N PRO A 230 -15.15 -4.31 2.09
CA PRO A 230 -14.81 -3.94 3.46
C PRO A 230 -14.69 -5.17 4.36
N ARG A 231 -13.85 -5.06 5.39
CA ARG A 231 -13.91 -5.98 6.53
C ARG A 231 -15.22 -5.79 7.30
N ARG A 232 -15.60 -6.78 8.09
CA ARG A 232 -16.73 -6.70 9.03
C ARG A 232 -16.31 -6.01 10.35
N ASP A 233 -15.03 -6.11 10.70
CA ASP A 233 -14.48 -5.50 11.90
C ASP A 233 -14.56 -3.97 11.85
N THR A 234 -14.73 -3.34 13.01
CA THR A 234 -14.41 -1.92 13.16
C THR A 234 -12.91 -1.79 13.34
N VAL A 235 -12.26 -1.00 12.48
CA VAL A 235 -10.83 -0.77 12.51
C VAL A 235 -10.57 0.64 13.03
N THR A 236 -9.60 0.80 13.92
CA THR A 236 -9.15 2.11 14.40
C THR A 236 -7.68 2.34 14.10
N ASP A 237 -7.25 3.60 13.99
CA ASP A 237 -5.85 4.01 14.18
C ASP A 237 -5.79 4.84 15.47
N GLY A 238 -5.12 4.32 16.50
CA GLY A 238 -5.24 4.85 17.84
C GLY A 238 -6.71 4.90 18.29
N ARG A 239 -7.24 6.11 18.53
CA ARG A 239 -8.63 6.33 18.99
C ARG A 239 -9.60 6.61 17.84
N HIS A 240 -9.17 6.66 16.58
CA HIS A 240 -9.99 7.11 15.47
C HIS A 240 -10.49 5.93 14.65
N VAL A 241 -11.80 5.80 14.48
CA VAL A 241 -12.39 4.77 13.61
C VAL A 241 -12.07 5.07 12.16
N LEU A 242 -11.55 4.10 11.42
CA LEU A 242 -11.19 4.23 10.01
C LEU A 242 -12.34 3.76 9.11
N PRO A 243 -12.94 4.63 8.28
CA PRO A 243 -13.81 4.21 7.19
C PRO A 243 -13.10 3.26 6.22
N PRO A 244 -13.81 2.27 5.63
CA PRO A 244 -13.25 1.41 4.59
C PRO A 244 -12.61 2.18 3.42
N ALA A 245 -13.17 3.35 3.09
CA ALA A 245 -12.68 4.21 2.01
C ALA A 245 -11.29 4.82 2.28
N LEU A 246 -10.75 4.74 3.51
CA LEU A 246 -9.36 5.12 3.81
C LEU A 246 -8.31 4.08 3.37
N GLY A 247 -8.70 3.06 2.60
CA GLY A 247 -7.80 1.98 2.18
C GLY A 247 -7.88 0.74 3.07
N ILE A 248 -9.05 0.53 3.70
CA ILE A 248 -9.32 -0.57 4.64
C ILE A 248 -10.37 -1.51 4.04
N ALA A 249 -10.16 -1.92 2.78
CA ALA A 249 -11.03 -2.84 2.06
C ALA A 249 -10.19 -3.74 1.17
N THR A 250 -10.55 -5.02 1.10
CA THR A 250 -9.91 -5.97 0.19
C THR A 250 -10.30 -5.61 -1.24
N ALA A 251 -9.33 -5.30 -2.09
CA ALA A 251 -9.55 -5.05 -3.51
C ALA A 251 -9.23 -6.28 -4.37
N VAL A 252 -10.05 -6.53 -5.38
CA VAL A 252 -9.75 -7.50 -6.45
C VAL A 252 -10.13 -6.89 -7.79
N ASN A 253 -9.13 -6.70 -8.66
CA ASN A 253 -9.28 -6.01 -9.93
C ASN A 253 -8.91 -6.94 -11.08
N PHE A 254 -9.75 -6.96 -12.13
CA PHE A 254 -9.60 -7.74 -13.35
C PHE A 254 -9.40 -6.80 -14.52
N GLN A 255 -8.18 -6.75 -15.04
CA GLN A 255 -7.88 -6.05 -16.29
C GLN A 255 -8.05 -7.01 -17.46
N PRO A 256 -8.98 -6.76 -18.40
CA PRO A 256 -9.13 -7.59 -19.60
C PRO A 256 -7.86 -7.59 -20.46
N LEU A 257 -7.47 -8.77 -20.95
CA LEU A 257 -6.35 -9.01 -21.87
C LEU A 257 -6.80 -9.49 -23.26
N GLY A 258 -8.12 -9.57 -23.50
CA GLY A 258 -8.71 -10.21 -24.68
C GLY A 258 -8.96 -11.71 -24.47
N ASP A 259 -9.77 -12.31 -25.34
CA ASP A 259 -10.12 -13.74 -25.31
C ASP A 259 -10.64 -14.23 -23.94
N ARG A 260 -11.44 -13.38 -23.26
CA ARG A 260 -11.95 -13.60 -21.89
C ARG A 260 -10.86 -13.75 -20.81
N LYS A 261 -9.59 -13.50 -21.15
CA LYS A 261 -8.48 -13.51 -20.19
C LYS A 261 -8.39 -12.18 -19.45
N ALA A 262 -7.90 -12.23 -18.23
CA ALA A 262 -7.59 -11.08 -17.42
C ALA A 262 -6.20 -11.20 -16.79
N ALA A 263 -5.60 -10.06 -16.46
CA ALA A 263 -4.63 -9.95 -15.39
C ALA A 263 -5.40 -9.56 -14.11
N ILE A 264 -5.11 -10.24 -13.00
CA ILE A 264 -5.65 -9.91 -11.68
C ILE A 264 -4.58 -9.33 -10.78
N ASN A 265 -4.97 -8.31 -10.04
CA ASN A 265 -4.22 -7.70 -8.95
C ASN A 265 -5.21 -7.11 -7.94
N GLY A 266 -4.75 -6.86 -6.73
CA GLY A 266 -5.58 -6.47 -5.61
C GLY A 266 -4.74 -6.44 -4.34
N ASP A 267 -5.39 -6.15 -3.23
CA ASP A 267 -4.86 -6.25 -1.87
C ASP A 267 -5.83 -7.02 -0.99
N PHE A 268 -5.35 -7.99 -0.23
CA PHE A 268 -6.14 -8.59 0.85
C PHE A 268 -5.85 -7.85 2.14
N VAL A 269 -6.90 -7.41 2.85
CA VAL A 269 -6.80 -6.86 4.20
C VAL A 269 -7.12 -7.95 5.22
N MET A 270 -6.16 -8.27 6.09
CA MET A 270 -6.18 -9.49 6.90
C MET A 270 -5.77 -9.22 8.34
N THR A 271 -6.32 -9.95 9.30
CA THR A 271 -5.72 -10.08 10.64
C THR A 271 -4.57 -11.09 10.61
N ALA A 272 -3.72 -11.09 11.65
CA ALA A 272 -2.57 -11.97 11.76
C ALA A 272 -2.90 -13.47 11.53
N ASP A 273 -4.04 -13.95 12.06
CA ASP A 273 -4.46 -15.34 11.97
C ASP A 273 -5.05 -15.73 10.59
N GLU A 274 -5.39 -14.73 9.76
CA GLU A 274 -5.90 -14.91 8.41
C GLU A 274 -4.78 -14.99 7.36
N VAL A 275 -3.65 -14.29 7.57
CA VAL A 275 -2.53 -14.15 6.61
C VAL A 275 -2.14 -15.48 5.94
N ASN A 276 -1.77 -16.48 6.75
CA ASN A 276 -1.31 -17.76 6.21
C ASN A 276 -2.45 -18.63 5.65
N LYS A 277 -3.72 -18.36 6.00
CA LYS A 277 -4.87 -19.03 5.38
C LYS A 277 -5.06 -18.50 3.95
N VAL A 278 -5.00 -17.17 3.79
CA VAL A 278 -5.08 -16.47 2.50
C VAL A 278 -3.93 -16.86 1.58
N ILE A 279 -2.67 -16.78 2.03
CA ILE A 279 -1.50 -17.15 1.20
C ILE A 279 -1.65 -18.58 0.68
N ARG A 280 -2.01 -19.53 1.55
CA ARG A 280 -2.21 -20.93 1.14
C ARG A 280 -3.34 -21.09 0.13
N ALA A 281 -4.45 -20.35 0.29
CA ALA A 281 -5.56 -20.36 -0.66
C ALA A 281 -5.14 -19.81 -2.03
N LEU A 282 -4.50 -18.65 -2.07
CA LEU A 282 -3.99 -18.03 -3.31
C LEU A 282 -3.00 -18.95 -4.03
N ARG A 283 -2.02 -19.51 -3.32
CA ARG A 283 -1.02 -20.41 -3.92
C ARG A 283 -1.64 -21.70 -4.46
N ARG A 284 -2.62 -22.30 -3.77
CA ARG A 284 -3.37 -23.46 -4.31
C ARG A 284 -4.14 -23.10 -5.59
N GLY A 285 -4.63 -21.86 -5.70
CA GLY A 285 -5.28 -21.32 -6.88
C GLY A 285 -4.33 -20.98 -8.04
N GLY A 286 -3.01 -21.15 -7.86
CA GLY A 286 -2.01 -20.74 -8.85
C GLY A 286 -1.82 -19.22 -8.95
N ILE A 287 -2.15 -18.49 -7.89
CA ILE A 287 -2.02 -17.03 -7.81
C ILE A 287 -0.69 -16.70 -7.12
N ASP A 288 0.12 -15.87 -7.75
CA ASP A 288 1.40 -15.40 -7.21
C ASP A 288 1.19 -14.39 -6.09
N ILE A 289 2.06 -14.46 -5.09
CA ILE A 289 2.17 -13.42 -4.06
C ILE A 289 3.15 -12.37 -4.56
N VAL A 290 2.79 -11.10 -4.37
CA VAL A 290 3.69 -9.97 -4.67
C VAL A 290 4.38 -9.52 -3.40
N GLU A 291 3.60 -9.09 -2.40
CA GLU A 291 4.14 -8.54 -1.15
C GLU A 291 3.15 -8.66 0.00
N LEU A 292 3.66 -8.91 1.20
CA LEU A 292 2.94 -8.87 2.47
C LEU A 292 3.48 -7.67 3.28
N HIS A 293 2.63 -6.71 3.61
CA HIS A 293 3.01 -5.46 4.26
C HIS A 293 1.90 -4.94 5.20
N ASN A 294 2.00 -3.69 5.65
CA ASN A 294 1.00 -2.98 6.46
C ASN A 294 0.66 -1.64 5.81
N HIS A 295 -0.52 -1.07 6.06
CA HIS A 295 -0.85 0.31 5.62
C HIS A 295 -0.73 1.32 6.77
N MET A 296 -0.85 0.88 8.02
CA MET A 296 -0.82 1.72 9.22
C MET A 296 0.24 1.21 10.22
N LEU A 297 0.61 2.04 11.18
CA LEU A 297 1.55 1.68 12.25
C LEU A 297 0.84 1.26 13.55
N ASN A 298 -0.32 1.85 13.86
CA ASN A 298 -0.98 1.72 15.17
C ASN A 298 -2.44 1.24 15.07
N ASP A 299 -2.76 0.50 14.01
CA ASP A 299 -4.12 0.04 13.75
C ASP A 299 -4.57 -1.07 14.71
N GLN A 300 -5.87 -1.05 15.05
CA GLN A 300 -6.54 -2.07 15.87
C GLN A 300 -7.87 -2.52 15.23
N PRO A 301 -8.10 -3.83 15.05
CA PRO A 301 -7.12 -4.92 15.21
C PRO A 301 -5.93 -4.73 14.28
N ARG A 302 -4.76 -5.31 14.61
CA ARG A 302 -3.59 -5.23 13.73
C ARG A 302 -3.86 -5.94 12.39
N LEU A 303 -3.75 -5.18 11.31
CA LEU A 303 -3.97 -5.60 9.93
C LEU A 303 -2.67 -5.78 9.17
N PHE A 304 -2.73 -6.69 8.21
CA PHE A 304 -1.71 -7.02 7.23
C PHE A 304 -2.35 -6.99 5.84
N TYR A 305 -1.56 -6.59 4.86
CA TYR A 305 -1.98 -6.37 3.49
C TYR A 305 -1.18 -7.26 2.56
N LEU A 306 -1.82 -7.83 1.55
CA LEU A 306 -1.16 -8.76 0.63
C LEU A 306 -1.53 -8.50 -0.81
N HIS A 307 -0.55 -8.05 -1.59
CA HIS A 307 -0.69 -7.96 -3.04
C HIS A 307 -0.48 -9.32 -3.71
N PHE A 308 -1.20 -9.55 -4.80
CA PHE A 308 -1.18 -10.80 -5.54
C PHE A 308 -1.22 -10.54 -7.05
N TRP A 309 -0.80 -11.54 -7.83
CA TRP A 309 -0.76 -11.45 -9.29
C TRP A 309 -1.11 -12.77 -9.95
N ALA A 310 -1.92 -12.74 -11.00
CA ALA A 310 -2.04 -13.86 -11.94
C ALA A 310 -2.61 -13.38 -13.28
N THR A 311 -2.50 -14.24 -14.30
CA THR A 311 -3.14 -14.05 -15.61
C THR A 311 -3.84 -15.33 -16.04
N GLY A 312 -4.97 -15.23 -16.71
CA GLY A 312 -5.76 -16.41 -17.12
C GLY A 312 -7.20 -16.05 -17.46
N ASP A 313 -8.04 -17.07 -17.70
CA ASP A 313 -9.49 -16.86 -17.89
C ASP A 313 -10.11 -16.16 -16.67
N GLY A 314 -10.88 -15.10 -16.89
CA GLY A 314 -11.40 -14.26 -15.81
C GLY A 314 -12.28 -15.01 -14.82
N THR A 315 -13.15 -15.91 -15.30
CA THR A 315 -14.04 -16.71 -14.44
C THR A 315 -13.25 -17.75 -13.63
N ARG A 316 -12.25 -18.40 -14.25
CA ARG A 316 -11.36 -19.32 -13.54
C ARG A 316 -10.54 -18.62 -12.47
N LEU A 317 -10.03 -17.41 -12.75
CA LEU A 317 -9.32 -16.60 -11.77
C LEU A 317 -10.23 -16.20 -10.60
N ALA A 318 -11.47 -15.78 -10.86
CA ALA A 318 -12.45 -15.48 -9.82
C ALA A 318 -12.70 -16.69 -8.90
N LYS A 319 -12.87 -17.89 -9.46
CA LYS A 319 -13.00 -19.13 -8.69
C LYS A 319 -11.74 -19.45 -7.87
N ALA A 320 -10.56 -19.13 -8.39
CA ALA A 320 -9.29 -19.35 -7.69
C ALA A 320 -9.06 -18.36 -6.53
N ILE A 321 -9.56 -17.13 -6.63
CA ILE A 321 -9.52 -16.12 -5.57
C ILE A 321 -10.51 -16.44 -4.45
N ARG A 322 -11.69 -16.97 -4.79
CA ARG A 322 -12.80 -17.11 -3.84
C ARG A 322 -12.43 -17.75 -2.48
N PRO A 323 -11.67 -18.86 -2.42
CA PRO A 323 -11.28 -19.45 -1.13
C PRO A 323 -10.40 -18.55 -0.25
N ALA A 324 -9.69 -17.58 -0.84
CA ALA A 324 -8.93 -16.59 -0.07
C ALA A 324 -9.85 -15.51 0.52
N LEU A 325 -10.94 -15.14 -0.18
CA LEU A 325 -11.98 -14.25 0.38
C LEU A 325 -12.75 -14.93 1.51
N ASP A 326 -13.07 -16.21 1.37
CA ASP A 326 -13.74 -16.98 2.43
C ASP A 326 -12.85 -17.18 3.68
N ALA A 327 -11.54 -16.93 3.55
CA ALA A 327 -10.58 -17.03 4.64
C ALA A 327 -10.38 -15.70 5.41
N THR A 328 -11.12 -14.64 5.08
CA THR A 328 -11.07 -13.34 5.75
C THR A 328 -12.45 -12.91 6.28
N ASN A 329 -12.47 -12.12 7.36
CA ASN A 329 -13.69 -11.59 7.96
C ASN A 329 -14.26 -10.39 7.17
N LEU A 330 -14.82 -10.66 5.99
CA LEU A 330 -15.40 -9.66 5.11
C LEU A 330 -16.85 -9.31 5.49
N SER A 331 -17.24 -8.07 5.23
CA SER A 331 -18.64 -7.64 5.30
C SER A 331 -19.52 -8.47 4.36
N GLU A 332 -20.80 -8.63 4.70
CA GLU A 332 -21.75 -9.36 3.84
C GLU A 332 -21.91 -8.67 2.48
N PRO A 333 -22.25 -9.41 1.41
CA PRO A 333 -22.62 -8.80 0.14
C PRO A 333 -23.82 -7.86 0.34
N THR A 334 -23.73 -6.65 -0.19
CA THR A 334 -24.89 -5.75 -0.27
C THR A 334 -25.88 -6.37 -1.25
N THR A 335 -27.10 -6.67 -0.78
CA THR A 335 -28.20 -7.21 -1.59
C THR A 335 -28.73 -6.19 -2.58
#